data_AF-A0A9N9R6E1-F1
#
_entry.id   AF-A0A9N9R6E1-F1
#
_cell.length_a   1.000
_cell.length_b   1.000
_cell.length_c   1.000
_cell.angle_alpha   90.00
_cell.angle_beta   90.00
_cell.angle_gamma   90.00
#
_symmetry.space_group_name_H-M   'P 1'
#
loop_
_entity.id
_entity.type
_entity.pdbx_description
1 polymer ?
#
loop_
_entity_poly.entity_id
_entity_poly.type
_entity_poly.pdbx_seq_one_letter_code
_entity_poly.pdbx_strand_id
1 'polypeptide(L)'
;MTSEDGKDEYSQNLVLHKLVHYQQRFSWDCGVACVMMLLEQEQRLYFLQNFSAICQEEGFNQSTWTIDLCYLLKRFGIEHTMYTTMLGVNEDYKKHSYYDRISDLVSGHFFLELITRHHTRTKI
;
A
#
# COMPACT_ATOMS: atom_id res chain seq x y z
N MET A 1 33.94 31.86 6.04
CA MET A 1 32.47 31.91 5.86
C MET A 1 32.14 30.78 4.91
N THR A 2 31.90 29.59 5.46
CA THR A 2 31.90 28.32 4.71
C THR A 2 30.56 28.08 4.02
N SER A 3 30.64 27.98 2.69
CA SER A 3 30.06 26.90 1.86
C SER A 3 28.55 26.89 1.61
N GLU A 4 28.17 27.33 0.40
CA GLU A 4 26.87 27.09 -0.27
C GLU A 4 26.82 25.73 -1.02
N ASP A 5 27.49 24.69 -0.55
CA ASP A 5 27.51 23.38 -1.24
C ASP A 5 26.73 22.33 -0.46
N GLY A 6 25.50 22.07 -0.92
CA GLY A 6 24.63 21.05 -0.35
C GLY A 6 23.31 20.95 -1.11
N LYS A 7 23.33 20.95 -2.45
CA LYS A 7 22.20 20.41 -3.21
C LYS A 7 22.30 18.89 -3.15
N ASP A 8 21.62 18.37 -2.16
CA ASP A 8 21.42 16.97 -1.81
C ASP A 8 21.21 16.09 -3.05
N GLU A 9 22.15 15.16 -3.22
CA GLU A 9 22.22 14.10 -4.23
C GLU A 9 20.91 13.30 -4.39
N TYR A 10 20.04 13.33 -3.38
CA TYR A 10 18.70 12.74 -3.37
C TYR A 10 17.71 13.38 -4.36
N SER A 11 17.90 14.66 -4.69
CA SER A 11 16.98 15.41 -5.55
C SER A 11 17.09 15.03 -7.03
N GLN A 12 18.14 14.30 -7.44
CA GLN A 12 18.43 14.06 -8.86
C GLN A 12 17.60 12.94 -9.53
N ASN A 13 16.80 12.17 -8.79
CA ASN A 13 16.01 11.04 -9.33
C ASN A 13 14.51 11.05 -8.97
N LEU A 14 13.96 12.20 -8.57
CA LEU A 14 12.54 12.29 -8.25
C LEU A 14 11.68 12.27 -9.52
N VAL A 15 10.84 11.23 -9.66
CA VAL A 15 9.80 11.16 -10.70
C VAL A 15 8.51 11.72 -10.11
N LEU A 16 8.04 12.85 -10.64
CA LEU A 16 6.75 13.42 -10.24
C LEU A 16 5.63 12.88 -11.13
N HIS A 17 4.70 12.15 -10.53
CA HIS A 17 3.51 11.68 -11.23
C HIS A 17 2.43 12.78 -11.25
N LYS A 18 1.92 13.11 -12.43
CA LYS A 18 0.77 14.00 -12.58
C LYS A 18 -0.50 13.23 -12.30
N LEU A 19 -0.99 13.30 -11.06
CA LEU A 19 -2.23 12.67 -10.63
C LEU A 19 -3.35 13.72 -10.48
N VAL A 20 -4.58 13.31 -10.74
CA VAL A 20 -5.76 14.11 -10.36
C VAL A 20 -6.04 13.86 -8.89
N HIS A 21 -5.99 14.92 -8.10
CA HIS A 21 -6.27 14.83 -6.67
C HIS A 21 -7.72 14.41 -6.42
N TYR A 22 -7.91 13.45 -5.52
CA TYR A 22 -9.22 13.02 -5.05
C TYR A 22 -9.36 13.32 -3.56
N GLN A 23 -10.33 14.16 -3.20
CA GLN A 23 -10.55 14.55 -1.81
C GLN A 23 -11.31 13.45 -1.05
N GLN A 24 -10.83 13.13 0.15
CA GLN A 24 -11.50 12.23 1.09
C GLN A 24 -12.90 12.75 1.46
N ARG A 25 -13.85 11.85 1.69
CA ARG A 25 -15.25 12.20 2.00
C ARG A 25 -15.61 12.02 3.47
N PHE A 26 -14.86 11.19 4.17
CA PHE A 26 -15.07 10.84 5.57
C PHE A 26 -13.77 11.08 6.37
N SER A 27 -13.83 10.96 7.69
CA SER A 27 -12.63 11.11 8.53
C SER A 27 -11.68 9.91 8.44
N TRP A 28 -12.16 8.78 7.91
CA TRP A 28 -11.44 7.50 7.91
C TRP A 28 -10.96 7.06 6.51
N ASP A 29 -11.40 7.70 5.43
CA ASP A 29 -11.20 7.22 4.05
C ASP A 29 -10.02 7.89 3.32
N CYS A 30 -9.10 8.55 4.03
CA CYS A 30 -7.95 9.23 3.41
C CYS A 30 -7.06 8.26 2.60
N GLY A 31 -6.82 7.05 3.11
CA GLY A 31 -6.09 6.00 2.38
C GLY A 31 -6.85 5.51 1.14
N VAL A 32 -8.18 5.40 1.23
CA VAL A 32 -9.05 5.04 0.10
C VAL A 32 -8.99 6.12 -0.98
N ALA A 33 -9.03 7.39 -0.59
CA ALA A 33 -8.87 8.52 -1.49
C ALA A 33 -7.52 8.47 -2.23
N CYS A 34 -6.44 8.05 -1.55
CA CYS A 34 -5.15 7.80 -2.20
C CYS A 34 -5.23 6.72 -3.29
N VAL A 35 -5.86 5.59 -3.00
CA VAL A 35 -6.07 4.53 -4.01
C VAL A 35 -6.90 5.05 -5.19
N MET A 36 -7.93 5.86 -4.93
CA MET A 36 -8.77 6.48 -5.96
C MET A 36 -8.01 7.39 -6.92
N MET A 37 -6.89 7.99 -6.49
CA MET A 37 -6.01 8.78 -7.37
C MET A 37 -5.24 7.90 -8.36
N LEU A 38 -5.05 6.62 -8.07
CA LEU A 38 -4.33 5.66 -8.92
C LEU A 38 -5.23 4.98 -9.94
N LEU A 39 -6.55 4.92 -9.69
CA LEU A 39 -7.49 4.23 -10.56
C LEU A 39 -7.69 4.94 -11.91
N GLU A 40 -7.92 4.16 -12.96
CA GLU A 40 -8.41 4.66 -14.23
C GLU A 40 -9.82 5.23 -14.09
N GLN A 41 -10.27 6.03 -15.06
CA GLN A 41 -11.56 6.72 -14.98
C GLN A 41 -12.74 5.74 -14.81
N GLU A 42 -12.75 4.64 -15.55
CA GLU A 42 -13.81 3.62 -15.48
C GLU A 42 -13.83 2.92 -14.12
N GLN A 43 -12.67 2.47 -13.64
CA GLN A 43 -12.53 1.84 -12.31
C GLN A 43 -12.96 2.78 -11.19
N ARG A 44 -12.60 4.07 -11.29
CA ARG A 44 -13.00 5.09 -10.33
C ARG A 44 -14.51 5.28 -10.32
N LEU A 45 -15.16 5.36 -11.48
CA LEU A 45 -16.61 5.47 -11.59
C LEU A 45 -17.32 4.24 -10.99
N TYR A 46 -16.82 3.04 -11.31
CA TYR A 46 -17.30 1.80 -10.72
C TYR A 46 -17.18 1.81 -9.19
N PHE A 47 -16.02 2.20 -8.64
CA PHE A 47 -15.83 2.28 -7.20
C PHE A 47 -16.81 3.26 -6.55
N LEU A 48 -17.04 4.43 -7.16
CA LEU A 48 -17.97 5.42 -6.61
C LEU A 48 -19.42 4.95 -6.62
N GLN A 49 -19.85 4.24 -7.65
CA GLN A 49 -21.20 3.68 -7.74
C GLN A 49 -21.42 2.56 -6.72
N ASN A 50 -20.36 1.83 -6.38
CA ASN A 50 -20.41 0.66 -5.50
C ASN A 50 -19.71 0.90 -4.16
N PHE A 51 -19.51 2.16 -3.76
CA PHE A 51 -18.64 2.54 -2.64
C PHE A 51 -18.95 1.75 -1.36
N SER A 52 -20.21 1.78 -0.91
CA SER A 52 -20.64 1.11 0.31
C SER A 52 -20.52 -0.41 0.23
N ALA A 53 -20.81 -1.00 -0.94
CA ALA A 53 -20.70 -2.44 -1.15
C ALA A 53 -19.23 -2.90 -1.10
N ILE A 54 -18.34 -2.17 -1.79
CA ILE A 54 -16.90 -2.47 -1.78
C ILE A 54 -16.34 -2.29 -0.37
N CYS A 55 -16.64 -1.18 0.33
CA CYS A 55 -16.15 -0.99 1.70
C CYS A 55 -16.63 -2.08 2.66
N GLN A 56 -17.84 -2.63 2.43
CA GLN A 56 -18.38 -3.76 3.18
C GLN A 56 -17.71 -5.09 2.83
N GLU A 57 -17.51 -5.37 1.54
CA GLU A 57 -16.83 -6.59 1.05
C GLU A 57 -15.38 -6.65 1.53
N GLU A 58 -14.67 -5.53 1.49
CA GLU A 58 -13.27 -5.41 1.91
C GLU A 58 -13.13 -5.27 3.45
N GLY A 59 -14.19 -4.83 4.15
CA GLY A 59 -14.27 -4.86 5.62
C GLY A 59 -13.74 -3.63 6.37
N PHE A 60 -13.45 -2.51 5.69
CA PHE A 60 -12.76 -1.34 6.28
C PHE A 60 -13.64 -0.10 6.55
N ASN A 61 -14.97 -0.27 6.53
CA ASN A 61 -16.01 0.78 6.56
C ASN A 61 -15.83 2.01 7.47
N GLN A 62 -15.18 1.93 8.63
CA GLN A 62 -14.97 3.09 9.53
C GLN A 62 -13.54 3.22 10.05
N SER A 63 -12.64 2.36 9.57
CA SER A 63 -11.24 2.36 9.93
C SER A 63 -10.52 1.63 8.82
N THR A 64 -9.66 2.35 8.10
CA THR A 64 -8.88 1.78 7.01
C THR A 64 -7.45 1.58 7.46
N TRP A 65 -7.02 0.32 7.49
CA TRP A 65 -5.68 -0.11 7.83
C TRP A 65 -4.86 -0.28 6.56
N THR A 66 -3.53 -0.28 6.69
CA THR A 66 -2.64 -0.37 5.50
C THR A 66 -2.91 -1.62 4.67
N ILE A 67 -3.27 -2.74 5.30
CA ILE A 67 -3.63 -3.95 4.56
C ILE A 67 -4.94 -3.82 3.79
N ASP A 68 -5.94 -3.13 4.33
CA ASP A 68 -7.21 -2.94 3.65
C ASP A 68 -6.98 -2.24 2.30
N LEU A 69 -6.02 -1.31 2.28
CA LEU A 69 -5.55 -0.67 1.06
C LEU A 69 -4.84 -1.64 0.12
N CYS A 70 -4.04 -2.58 0.63
CA CYS A 70 -3.40 -3.62 -0.20
C CYS A 70 -4.44 -4.53 -0.87
N TYR A 71 -5.48 -4.96 -0.15
CA TYR A 71 -6.58 -5.74 -0.73
C TYR A 71 -7.34 -4.91 -1.77
N LEU A 72 -7.60 -3.64 -1.48
CA LEU A 72 -8.23 -2.74 -2.43
C LEU A 72 -7.40 -2.54 -3.71
N LEU A 73 -6.08 -2.33 -3.60
CA LEU A 73 -5.17 -2.24 -4.74
C LEU A 73 -5.18 -3.55 -5.56
N LYS A 74 -5.18 -4.71 -4.88
CA LYS A 74 -5.27 -6.02 -5.53
C LYS A 74 -6.58 -6.19 -6.30
N ARG A 75 -7.71 -5.77 -5.74
CA ARG A 75 -9.03 -5.81 -6.40
C ARG A 75 -9.03 -5.07 -7.73
N PHE A 76 -8.34 -3.92 -7.80
CA PHE A 76 -8.23 -3.12 -9.01
C PHE A 76 -7.07 -3.50 -9.93
N GLY A 77 -6.36 -4.60 -9.63
CA GLY A 77 -5.26 -5.10 -10.45
C GLY A 77 -4.00 -4.22 -10.39
N ILE A 78 -3.86 -3.37 -9.37
CA ILE A 78 -2.66 -2.56 -9.19
C ILE A 78 -1.59 -3.41 -8.50
N GLU A 79 -0.50 -3.68 -9.22
CA GLU A 79 0.67 -4.35 -8.68
C GLU A 79 1.31 -3.48 -7.59
N HIS A 80 1.55 -4.07 -6.42
CA HIS A 80 2.12 -3.37 -5.29
C HIS A 80 2.89 -4.33 -4.37
N THR A 81 3.82 -3.77 -3.61
CA THR A 81 4.56 -4.47 -2.57
C THR A 81 4.45 -3.68 -1.27
N MET A 82 4.00 -4.34 -0.20
CA MET A 82 3.95 -3.75 1.13
C MET A 82 5.27 -4.00 1.86
N TYR A 83 5.91 -2.93 2.33
CA TYR A 83 7.12 -3.01 3.14
C TYR A 83 6.80 -2.67 4.60
N THR A 84 7.52 -3.29 5.53
CA THR A 84 7.50 -2.95 6.96
C THR A 84 8.92 -2.67 7.43
N THR A 85 9.08 -1.68 8.31
CA THR A 85 10.36 -1.36 8.95
C THR A 85 10.61 -2.21 10.21
N MET A 86 9.60 -2.93 10.70
CA MET A 86 9.72 -3.79 11.87
C MET A 86 10.04 -5.24 11.45
N LEU A 87 11.11 -5.80 12.00
CA LEU A 87 11.43 -7.22 11.92
C LEU A 87 10.46 -8.02 12.81
N GLY A 88 9.47 -8.68 12.18
CA GLY A 88 8.56 -9.61 12.84
C GLY A 88 7.14 -9.08 13.07
N VAL A 89 6.21 -10.00 13.34
CA VAL A 89 4.87 -9.70 13.85
C VAL A 89 5.01 -9.42 15.34
N ASN A 90 4.54 -8.28 15.82
CA ASN A 90 4.39 -8.06 17.25
C ASN A 90 3.51 -9.19 17.81
N GLU A 91 4.07 -10.03 18.69
CA GLU A 91 3.44 -11.28 19.15
C GLU A 91 2.05 -11.06 19.78
N ASP A 92 1.80 -9.85 20.28
CA ASP A 92 0.52 -9.43 20.84
C ASP A 92 -0.63 -9.44 19.81
N TYR A 93 -0.33 -9.34 18.51
CA TYR A 93 -1.33 -9.25 17.43
C TYR A 93 -1.63 -10.56 16.71
N LYS A 94 -0.95 -11.67 17.07
CA LYS A 94 -1.18 -13.01 16.47
C LYS A 94 -2.61 -13.55 16.68
N LYS A 95 -3.39 -12.98 17.61
CA LYS A 95 -4.73 -13.47 17.99
C LYS A 95 -5.87 -12.84 17.20
N HIS A 96 -5.60 -11.89 16.31
CA HIS A 96 -6.65 -11.28 15.49
C HIS A 96 -6.94 -12.14 14.25
N SER A 97 -8.23 -12.46 14.04
CA SER A 97 -8.76 -13.24 12.91
C SER A 97 -8.45 -12.68 11.51
N TYR A 98 -7.85 -11.50 11.48
CA TYR A 98 -7.28 -10.88 10.30
C TYR A 98 -6.07 -11.67 9.76
N TYR A 99 -5.26 -12.30 10.63
CA TYR A 99 -4.13 -13.15 10.21
C TYR A 99 -4.54 -14.55 9.72
N ASP A 100 -5.77 -15.01 10.00
CA ASP A 100 -6.27 -16.30 9.51
C ASP A 100 -6.50 -16.31 7.98
N ARG A 101 -6.59 -15.12 7.36
CA ARG A 101 -6.63 -14.99 5.89
C ARG A 101 -5.23 -14.86 5.28
N ILE A 102 -4.21 -14.66 6.11
CA ILE A 102 -2.81 -14.54 5.68
C ILE A 102 -2.18 -15.92 5.50
N SER A 103 -2.69 -16.98 6.15
CA SER A 103 -2.19 -18.35 5.95
C SER A 103 -2.24 -18.82 4.50
N ASP A 104 -3.23 -18.37 3.72
CA ASP A 104 -3.31 -18.67 2.28
C ASP A 104 -2.26 -17.89 1.45
N LEU A 105 -1.75 -16.78 1.99
CA LEU A 105 -0.71 -15.94 1.40
C LEU A 105 0.70 -16.50 1.66
N VAL A 106 0.88 -17.30 2.71
CA VAL A 106 2.16 -17.97 3.02
C VAL A 106 2.40 -19.20 2.14
N SER A 107 1.35 -19.78 1.56
CA SER A 107 1.45 -20.95 0.67
C SER A 107 1.86 -20.61 -0.78
N GLY A 108 2.01 -19.35 -1.14
CA GLY A 108 2.37 -18.93 -2.50
C GLY A 108 3.57 -18.00 -2.53
N HIS A 109 4.80 -18.56 -2.52
CA HIS A 109 6.00 -18.04 -3.19
C HIS A 109 6.34 -16.52 -3.10
N PHE A 110 5.80 -15.75 -2.15
CA PHE A 110 6.04 -14.30 -2.08
C PHE A 110 7.00 -13.91 -0.95
N PHE A 111 7.02 -14.70 0.14
CA PHE A 111 7.84 -14.37 1.32
C PHE A 111 9.30 -14.84 1.20
N LEU A 112 9.57 -15.94 0.50
CA LEU A 112 10.94 -16.47 0.34
C LEU A 112 11.77 -15.68 -0.71
N GLU A 113 11.13 -15.03 -1.68
CA GLU A 113 11.86 -14.24 -2.69
C GLU A 113 12.35 -12.89 -2.13
N LEU A 114 11.63 -12.31 -1.15
CA LEU A 114 12.02 -11.04 -0.54
C LEU A 114 13.29 -11.16 0.32
N ILE A 115 13.48 -12.28 1.01
CA ILE A 115 14.69 -12.51 1.84
C ILE A 115 15.89 -12.89 0.96
N THR A 116 15.68 -13.64 -0.13
CA THR A 116 16.78 -14.12 -0.97
C THR A 116 17.35 -13.03 -1.89
N ARG A 117 16.52 -12.08 -2.37
CA ARG A 117 16.98 -10.99 -3.24
C ARG A 117 17.76 -9.89 -2.51
N HIS A 118 17.61 -9.73 -1.19
CA HIS A 118 18.35 -8.71 -0.45
C HIS A 118 19.78 -9.09 -0.06
N HIS A 119 20.19 -10.36 -0.19
CA HIS A 119 21.55 -10.78 0.19
C HIS A 119 22.55 -10.85 -0.98
N THR A 120 22.14 -10.68 -2.25
CA THR A 120 23.03 -10.80 -3.42
C THR A 120 23.39 -9.49 -4.12
N ARG A 121 22.99 -8.32 -3.60
CA ARG A 121 23.31 -7.02 -4.21
C ARG A 121 24.07 -6.06 -3.29
N THR A 122 25.17 -6.54 -2.71
CA THR A 122 26.25 -5.69 -2.20
C THR A 122 27.61 -6.32 -2.49
N LYS A 123 28.01 -6.33 -3.76
CA LYS A 123 29.41 -6.41 -4.22
C LYS A 123 29.50 -5.80 -5.62
N ILE A 124 29.72 -4.48 -5.68
CA ILE A 124 30.72 -3.81 -6.53
C ILE A 124 31.26 -2.65 -5.68
#